data_AF-A0A7L9C0B2-F1
#
_entry.id   AF-A0A7L9C0B2-F1
#
_cell.length_a   1.000
_cell.length_b   1.000
_cell.length_c   1.000
_cell.angle_alpha   90.00
_cell.angle_beta   90.00
_cell.angle_gamma   90.00
#
_symmetry.space_group_name_H-M   'P 1'
#
loop_
_entity.id
_entity.type
_entity.pdbx_description
1 polymer ?
#
loop_
_entity_poly.entity_id
_entity_poly.type
_entity_poly.pdbx_seq_one_letter_code
_entity_poly.pdbx_strand_id
1 'polypeptide(L)'
;MFFDPFPTTVDATQHIDMWMQVCGDQKVMISDWPNNPGSTQDVICDNAAVTMAGMGYTVYRVPAFSVSGVHYTYTNVVICNNLILLPSYTNATVQPSNATALAAWQAAMPGYSVAQINCQAMVTAAGVMHCIAMHVPQHRGGANPTVYLKTPRTAQTLPAPGNSVTINWITDDDNAVSNVDILLSTTGGNSFDTVIASAIADTGSYNWIVPNLCTSAARIRVVARDANGNTGHDSSIGNLVITGSTAPIGDMNCDCARDLGDVSPFVLALLDPTTYASTYPGCPINNADLNGDGQRDGRDIARLVDGLLP
;
A
#
# COMPACT_ATOMS: atom_id res chain seq x y z
N MET A 1 16.01 -13.44 5.18
CA MET A 1 14.75 -14.21 5.14
C MET A 1 14.29 -14.38 6.58
N PHE A 2 12.99 -14.36 6.85
CA PHE A 2 12.46 -14.30 8.22
C PHE A 2 12.60 -15.64 8.99
N PHE A 3 12.70 -16.76 8.28
CA PHE A 3 12.95 -18.10 8.82
C PHE A 3 14.02 -18.83 7.99
N ASP A 4 14.70 -19.80 8.61
CA ASP A 4 15.66 -20.67 7.92
C ASP A 4 14.94 -21.65 6.99
N PRO A 5 15.48 -21.92 5.79
CA PRO A 5 14.93 -22.95 4.92
C PRO A 5 15.21 -24.36 5.46
N PHE A 6 14.41 -25.33 5.04
CA PHE A 6 14.70 -26.74 5.31
C PHE A 6 16.01 -27.20 4.65
N PRO A 7 16.66 -28.25 5.17
CA PRO A 7 17.74 -28.92 4.46
C PRO A 7 17.28 -29.38 3.07
N THR A 8 18.12 -29.23 2.04
CA THR A 8 17.80 -29.65 0.67
C THR A 8 17.55 -31.16 0.52
N THR A 9 18.01 -31.95 1.49
CA THR A 9 17.72 -33.39 1.59
C THR A 9 16.30 -33.69 2.07
N VAL A 10 15.64 -32.73 2.69
CA VAL A 10 14.22 -32.79 3.10
C VAL A 10 13.37 -32.15 2.02
N ASP A 11 13.71 -30.92 1.61
CA ASP A 11 13.02 -30.16 0.58
C ASP A 11 14.03 -29.41 -0.30
N ALA A 12 14.15 -29.88 -1.54
CA ALA A 12 15.09 -29.31 -2.50
C ALA A 12 14.75 -27.88 -2.94
N THR A 13 13.49 -27.45 -2.81
CA THR A 13 13.07 -26.09 -3.21
C THR A 13 13.44 -25.05 -2.18
N GLN A 14 13.51 -25.44 -0.90
CA GLN A 14 13.69 -24.55 0.24
C GLN A 14 12.63 -23.42 0.30
N HIS A 15 11.49 -23.59 -0.36
CA HIS A 15 10.44 -22.58 -0.41
C HIS A 15 9.56 -22.61 0.85
N ILE A 16 9.07 -21.43 1.25
CA ILE A 16 8.28 -21.27 2.48
C ILE A 16 6.87 -21.87 2.36
N ASP A 17 6.26 -21.83 1.17
CA ASP A 17 4.92 -22.36 0.89
C ASP A 17 4.85 -23.89 1.02
N MET A 18 6.00 -24.56 0.97
CA MET A 18 6.10 -25.99 1.22
C MET A 18 5.88 -26.37 2.68
N TRP A 19 5.96 -25.44 3.63
CA TRP A 19 5.80 -25.77 5.05
C TRP A 19 5.03 -24.74 5.89
N MET A 20 4.73 -23.56 5.36
CA MET A 20 3.97 -22.51 6.03
C MET A 20 3.09 -21.75 5.04
N GLN A 21 1.85 -21.47 5.43
CA GLN A 21 0.90 -20.67 4.66
C GLN A 21 0.17 -19.68 5.56
N VAL A 22 0.30 -18.38 5.29
CA VAL A 22 -0.58 -17.37 5.89
C VAL A 22 -1.94 -17.49 5.22
N CYS A 23 -2.95 -17.86 5.98
CA CYS A 23 -4.26 -18.23 5.44
C CYS A 23 -5.37 -17.21 5.72
N GLY A 24 -5.11 -16.19 6.53
CA GLY A 24 -6.02 -15.09 6.76
C GLY A 24 -5.42 -14.05 7.71
N ASP A 25 -6.22 -13.04 8.05
CA ASP A 25 -5.83 -12.00 9.01
C ASP A 25 -5.38 -12.63 10.32
N GLN A 26 -4.09 -12.48 10.65
CA GLN A 26 -3.47 -13.05 11.85
C GLN A 26 -3.73 -14.57 12.00
N LYS A 27 -3.79 -15.31 10.88
CA LYS A 27 -3.89 -16.78 10.89
C LYS A 27 -2.83 -17.40 10.02
N VAL A 28 -2.19 -18.44 10.53
CA VAL A 28 -1.15 -19.16 9.80
C VAL A 28 -1.30 -20.66 9.98
N MET A 29 -1.11 -21.41 8.90
CA MET A 29 -0.95 -22.85 8.90
C MET A 29 0.53 -23.19 8.80
N ILE A 30 1.06 -23.98 9.74
CA ILE A 30 2.47 -24.39 9.74
C ILE A 30 2.53 -25.91 9.84
N SER A 31 3.45 -26.52 9.10
CA SER A 31 3.70 -27.96 9.16
C SER A 31 4.18 -28.39 10.54
N ASP A 32 3.93 -29.66 10.87
CA ASP A 32 4.34 -30.34 12.10
C ASP A 32 4.91 -31.71 11.71
N TRP A 33 6.01 -32.18 12.30
CA TRP A 33 6.68 -33.41 11.85
C TRP A 33 6.54 -34.55 12.87
N PRO A 34 5.34 -35.16 13.00
CA PRO A 34 5.04 -36.09 14.09
C PRO A 34 5.91 -37.36 14.08
N ASN A 35 6.44 -37.74 12.92
CA ASN A 35 7.30 -38.93 12.76
C ASN A 35 8.80 -38.61 12.92
N ASN A 36 9.17 -37.33 13.01
CA ASN A 36 10.55 -36.88 13.10
C ASN A 36 10.73 -35.76 14.15
N PRO A 37 10.21 -35.93 15.39
CA PRO A 37 10.31 -34.89 16.41
C PRO A 37 11.79 -34.57 16.70
N GLY A 38 12.11 -33.27 16.78
CA GLY A 38 13.47 -32.76 17.02
C GLY A 38 14.41 -32.80 15.81
N SER A 39 13.92 -33.23 14.64
CA SER A 39 14.67 -33.05 13.38
C SER A 39 14.82 -31.57 13.03
N THR A 40 15.75 -31.23 12.13
CA THR A 40 16.01 -29.83 11.76
C THR A 40 14.75 -29.12 11.24
N GLN A 41 13.99 -29.77 10.36
CA GLN A 41 12.76 -29.22 9.80
C GLN A 41 11.64 -29.08 10.84
N ASP A 42 11.58 -29.98 11.82
CA ASP A 42 10.62 -29.92 12.93
C ASP A 42 10.91 -28.71 13.83
N VAL A 43 12.17 -28.54 14.24
CA VAL A 43 12.62 -27.39 15.04
C VAL A 43 12.38 -26.07 14.32
N ILE A 44 12.59 -26.02 12.99
CA ILE A 44 12.27 -24.83 12.19
C ILE A 44 10.77 -24.52 12.26
N CYS A 45 9.91 -25.52 12.05
CA CYS A 45 8.46 -25.35 12.12
C CYS A 45 7.98 -24.92 13.52
N ASP A 46 8.56 -25.46 14.59
CA ASP A 46 8.20 -25.13 15.97
C ASP A 46 8.62 -23.71 16.34
N ASN A 47 9.85 -23.33 15.99
CA ASN A 47 10.33 -21.97 16.20
C ASN A 47 9.51 -20.96 15.40
N ALA A 48 9.12 -21.30 14.16
CA ALA A 48 8.23 -20.46 13.36
C ALA A 48 6.85 -20.31 14.01
N ALA A 49 6.26 -21.39 14.55
CA ALA A 49 5.00 -21.32 15.28
C ALA A 49 5.08 -20.43 16.51
N VAL A 50 6.12 -20.56 17.33
CA VAL A 50 6.34 -19.69 18.50
C VAL A 50 6.48 -18.22 18.05
N THR A 51 7.24 -17.97 17.00
CA THR A 51 7.47 -16.62 16.47
C THR A 51 6.17 -15.99 15.97
N MET A 52 5.41 -16.69 15.15
CA MET A 52 4.14 -16.20 14.60
C MET A 52 3.11 -15.96 15.71
N ALA A 53 3.03 -16.86 16.69
CA ALA A 53 2.17 -16.67 17.86
C ALA A 53 2.58 -15.43 18.68
N GLY A 54 3.89 -15.21 18.86
CA GLY A 54 4.42 -13.99 19.50
C GLY A 54 4.10 -12.70 18.73
N MET A 55 3.85 -12.80 17.42
CA MET A 55 3.36 -11.71 16.57
C MET A 55 1.83 -11.54 16.59
N GLY A 56 1.12 -12.32 17.39
CA GLY A 56 -0.34 -12.27 17.51
C GLY A 56 -1.11 -13.17 16.54
N TYR A 57 -0.42 -14.02 15.76
CA TYR A 57 -1.11 -14.96 14.87
C TYR A 57 -1.71 -16.13 15.65
N THR A 58 -2.91 -16.55 15.26
CA THR A 58 -3.43 -17.87 15.58
C THR A 58 -2.73 -18.90 14.71
N VAL A 59 -1.98 -19.81 15.34
CA VAL A 59 -1.22 -20.85 14.63
C VAL A 59 -2.02 -22.15 14.59
N TYR A 60 -2.22 -22.66 13.38
CA TYR A 60 -2.78 -23.97 13.11
C TYR A 60 -1.66 -24.90 12.61
N ARG A 61 -1.81 -26.20 12.89
CA ARG A 61 -0.79 -27.22 12.58
C ARG A 61 -1.37 -28.29 11.67
N VAL A 62 -0.58 -28.72 10.69
CA VAL A 62 -0.86 -29.87 9.82
C VAL A 62 0.35 -30.78 9.76
N PRO A 63 0.18 -32.11 9.71
CA PRO A 63 1.31 -33.02 9.67
C PRO A 63 2.08 -32.91 8.35
N ALA A 64 3.39 -33.09 8.37
CA ALA A 64 4.26 -33.20 7.20
C ALA A 64 5.14 -34.45 7.31
N PHE A 65 5.59 -34.96 6.16
CA PHE A 65 6.32 -36.22 6.09
C PHE A 65 7.47 -36.14 5.08
N SER A 66 8.55 -36.86 5.38
CA SER A 66 9.58 -37.20 4.39
C SER A 66 9.58 -38.71 4.22
N VAL A 67 9.15 -39.19 3.06
CA VAL A 67 9.08 -40.62 2.75
C VAL A 67 9.90 -40.86 1.49
N SER A 68 10.97 -41.64 1.61
CA SER A 68 11.85 -41.99 0.49
C SER A 68 12.38 -40.77 -0.29
N GLY A 69 12.72 -39.69 0.43
CA GLY A 69 13.24 -38.45 -0.16
C GLY A 69 12.19 -37.52 -0.76
N VAL A 70 10.90 -37.80 -0.55
CA VAL A 70 9.78 -36.93 -0.99
C VAL A 70 9.18 -36.22 0.22
N HIS A 71 9.13 -34.89 0.15
CA HIS A 71 8.44 -34.03 1.13
C HIS A 71 6.94 -33.97 0.83
N TYR A 72 6.13 -34.59 1.69
CA TYR A 72 4.67 -34.49 1.64
C TYR A 72 4.19 -33.37 2.56
N THR A 73 3.53 -32.39 1.96
CA THR A 73 3.05 -31.17 2.63
C THR A 73 1.54 -31.00 2.49
N TYR A 74 0.89 -30.44 3.50
CA TYR A 74 -0.50 -29.97 3.41
C TYR A 74 -0.62 -28.45 3.51
N THR A 75 0.49 -27.71 3.49
CA THR A 75 0.48 -26.24 3.47
C THR A 75 0.51 -25.68 2.06
N ASN A 76 0.96 -26.46 1.08
CA ASN A 76 1.05 -26.06 -0.33
C ASN A 76 -0.34 -26.11 -1.01
N VAL A 77 -1.23 -25.24 -0.54
CA VAL A 77 -2.64 -25.12 -0.96
C VAL A 77 -2.83 -23.95 -1.92
N VAL A 78 -3.95 -23.97 -2.67
CA VAL A 78 -4.45 -22.79 -3.39
C VAL A 78 -5.68 -22.27 -2.65
N ILE A 79 -5.65 -21.00 -2.24
CA ILE A 79 -6.77 -20.33 -1.57
C ILE A 79 -7.31 -19.27 -2.54
N CYS A 80 -8.37 -19.59 -3.26
CA CYS A 80 -8.98 -18.71 -4.24
C CYS A 80 -10.41 -18.38 -3.83
N ASN A 81 -10.66 -17.10 -3.52
CA ASN A 81 -11.93 -16.64 -2.95
C ASN A 81 -12.29 -17.49 -1.71
N ASN A 82 -13.48 -18.08 -1.66
CA ASN A 82 -13.92 -18.95 -0.56
C ASN A 82 -13.61 -20.44 -0.79
N LEU A 83 -12.73 -20.80 -1.73
CA LEU A 83 -12.34 -22.18 -2.05
C LEU A 83 -10.88 -22.43 -1.67
N ILE A 84 -10.63 -23.54 -0.98
CA ILE A 84 -9.29 -24.05 -0.68
C ILE A 84 -9.11 -25.39 -1.40
N LEU A 85 -8.11 -25.45 -2.28
CA LEU A 85 -7.64 -26.70 -2.86
C LEU A 85 -6.54 -27.26 -1.96
N LEU A 86 -6.87 -28.30 -1.20
CA LEU A 86 -6.00 -28.98 -0.24
C LEU A 86 -5.40 -30.23 -0.88
N PRO A 87 -4.07 -30.45 -0.87
CA PRO A 87 -3.53 -31.69 -1.40
C PRO A 87 -3.99 -32.90 -0.58
N SER A 88 -4.17 -34.02 -1.27
CA SER A 88 -4.34 -35.34 -0.66
C SER A 88 -3.41 -36.35 -1.33
N TYR A 89 -3.09 -37.41 -0.60
CA TYR A 89 -2.08 -38.39 -1.00
C TYR A 89 -2.59 -39.83 -0.88
N THR A 90 -2.03 -40.71 -1.70
CA THR A 90 -2.34 -42.15 -1.69
C THR A 90 -1.20 -43.00 -1.13
N ASN A 91 -0.05 -42.40 -0.82
CA ASN A 91 1.05 -43.05 -0.12
C ASN A 91 0.57 -43.60 1.22
N ALA A 92 0.80 -44.88 1.50
CA ALA A 92 0.25 -45.56 2.68
C ALA A 92 0.66 -44.95 4.03
N THR A 93 1.84 -44.32 4.11
CA THR A 93 2.31 -43.64 5.33
C THR A 93 1.61 -42.29 5.54
N VAL A 94 1.23 -41.62 4.45
CA VAL A 94 0.74 -40.22 4.48
C VAL A 94 -0.78 -40.13 4.37
N GLN A 95 -1.40 -41.05 3.62
CA GLN A 95 -2.84 -41.10 3.35
C GLN A 95 -3.71 -41.05 4.63
N PRO A 96 -3.33 -41.70 5.75
CA PRO A 96 -4.10 -41.60 7.00
C PRO A 96 -4.24 -40.16 7.52
N SER A 97 -3.29 -39.27 7.19
CA SER A 97 -3.28 -37.88 7.63
C SER A 97 -4.09 -36.93 6.75
N ASN A 98 -4.63 -37.39 5.61
CA ASN A 98 -5.48 -36.58 4.74
C ASN A 98 -6.68 -35.99 5.50
N ALA A 99 -7.30 -36.79 6.38
CA ALA A 99 -8.47 -36.37 7.16
C ALA A 99 -8.09 -35.37 8.26
N THR A 100 -6.96 -35.57 8.93
CA THR A 100 -6.43 -34.62 9.92
C THR A 100 -6.11 -33.28 9.29
N ALA A 101 -5.46 -33.28 8.12
CA ALA A 101 -5.15 -32.06 7.39
C ALA A 101 -6.43 -31.32 6.95
N LEU A 102 -7.43 -32.04 6.45
CA LEU A 102 -8.73 -31.46 6.09
C LEU A 102 -9.41 -30.79 7.28
N ALA A 103 -9.47 -31.47 8.43
CA ALA A 103 -10.08 -30.93 9.63
C ALA A 103 -9.35 -29.66 10.13
N ALA A 104 -8.01 -29.64 10.09
CA ALA A 104 -7.23 -28.47 10.48
C ALA A 104 -7.52 -27.27 9.58
N TRP A 105 -7.59 -27.46 8.26
CA TRP A 105 -7.94 -26.40 7.31
C TRP A 105 -9.37 -25.89 7.48
N GLN A 106 -10.34 -26.78 7.70
CA GLN A 106 -11.73 -26.40 7.98
C GLN A 106 -11.85 -25.61 9.30
N ALA A 107 -11.08 -25.97 10.32
CA ALA A 107 -11.05 -25.24 11.59
C ALA A 107 -10.38 -23.87 11.46
N ALA A 108 -9.31 -23.76 10.66
CA ALA A 108 -8.62 -22.50 10.41
C ALA A 108 -9.47 -21.51 9.61
N MET A 109 -10.24 -22.02 8.65
CA MET A 109 -10.94 -21.25 7.62
C MET A 109 -12.45 -21.50 7.64
N PRO A 110 -13.15 -21.13 8.73
CA PRO A 110 -14.60 -21.30 8.79
C PRO A 110 -15.28 -20.49 7.67
N GLY A 111 -16.25 -21.12 6.99
CA GLY A 111 -16.95 -20.52 5.84
C GLY A 111 -16.29 -20.74 4.48
N TYR A 112 -15.12 -21.37 4.43
CA TYR A 112 -14.48 -21.79 3.17
C TYR A 112 -14.91 -23.21 2.80
N SER A 113 -15.06 -23.45 1.50
CA SER A 113 -15.16 -24.81 0.96
C SER A 113 -13.75 -25.38 0.80
N VAL A 114 -13.47 -26.54 1.39
CA VAL A 114 -12.16 -27.20 1.28
C VAL A 114 -12.30 -28.46 0.43
N ALA A 115 -11.69 -28.45 -0.75
CA ALA A 115 -11.70 -29.55 -1.71
C ALA A 115 -10.35 -30.26 -1.71
N GLN A 116 -10.36 -31.58 -1.49
CA GLN A 116 -9.14 -32.38 -1.55
C GLN A 116 -8.81 -32.79 -2.97
N ILE A 117 -7.59 -32.48 -3.42
CA ILE A 117 -7.09 -32.81 -4.75
C ILE A 117 -5.96 -33.81 -4.61
N ASN A 118 -6.09 -34.97 -5.25
CA ASN A 118 -5.04 -35.99 -5.23
C ASN A 118 -3.78 -35.46 -5.93
N CYS A 119 -2.74 -35.22 -5.15
CA CYS A 119 -1.47 -34.64 -5.58
C CYS A 119 -0.32 -35.65 -5.52
N GLN A 120 -0.60 -36.94 -5.39
CA GLN A 120 0.42 -37.99 -5.25
C GLN A 120 1.45 -37.97 -6.38
N ALA A 121 1.03 -37.69 -7.61
CA ALA A 121 1.92 -37.63 -8.77
C ALA A 121 2.72 -36.32 -8.85
N MET A 122 2.23 -35.25 -8.22
CA MET A 122 2.87 -33.93 -8.27
C MET A 122 3.98 -33.81 -7.22
N VAL A 123 3.71 -34.30 -6.00
CA VAL A 123 4.61 -34.12 -4.85
C VAL A 123 5.99 -34.74 -5.06
N THR A 124 6.11 -35.74 -5.93
CA THR A 124 7.40 -36.36 -6.31
C THR A 124 8.32 -35.43 -7.11
N ALA A 125 7.79 -34.32 -7.63
CA ALA A 125 8.55 -33.27 -8.32
C ALA A 125 8.90 -32.08 -7.39
N ALA A 126 8.89 -32.29 -6.07
CA ALA A 126 9.20 -31.27 -5.05
C ALA A 126 8.27 -30.05 -5.06
N GLY A 127 6.98 -30.25 -5.37
CA GLY A 127 5.97 -29.20 -5.32
C GLY A 127 4.55 -29.75 -5.43
N VAL A 128 3.56 -28.91 -5.12
CA VAL A 128 2.14 -29.28 -5.21
C VAL A 128 1.36 -28.18 -5.95
N MET A 129 0.16 -27.81 -5.50
CA MET A 129 -0.74 -26.94 -6.26
C MET A 129 -0.31 -25.48 -6.21
N HIS A 130 0.17 -24.99 -5.06
CA HIS A 130 0.61 -23.59 -4.94
C HIS A 130 1.80 -23.31 -5.86
N CYS A 131 2.69 -24.29 -6.03
CA CYS A 131 3.87 -24.16 -6.89
C CYS A 131 3.55 -23.96 -8.38
N ILE A 132 2.33 -24.29 -8.82
CA ILE A 132 1.91 -24.21 -10.23
C ILE A 132 0.74 -23.24 -10.45
N ALA A 133 0.38 -22.47 -9.43
CA ALA A 133 -0.71 -21.52 -9.47
C ALA A 133 -0.21 -20.11 -9.13
N MET A 134 -0.86 -19.10 -9.70
CA MET A 134 -0.64 -17.70 -9.33
C MET A 134 -2.00 -17.01 -9.23
N HIS A 135 -2.24 -16.41 -8.07
CA HIS A 135 -3.48 -15.66 -7.86
C HIS A 135 -3.43 -14.35 -8.63
N VAL A 136 -4.56 -13.99 -9.24
CA VAL A 136 -4.79 -12.65 -9.79
C VAL A 136 -5.87 -12.01 -8.90
N PRO A 137 -5.50 -11.02 -8.06
CA PRO A 137 -6.47 -10.32 -7.24
C PRO A 137 -7.54 -9.63 -8.09
N GLN A 138 -8.77 -9.57 -7.59
CA GLN A 138 -9.81 -8.75 -8.22
C GLN A 138 -9.58 -7.27 -7.87
N HIS A 139 -9.64 -6.40 -8.88
CA HIS A 139 -9.67 -4.96 -8.68
C HIS A 139 -10.87 -4.54 -7.80
N ARG A 140 -10.62 -3.71 -6.78
CA ARG A 140 -11.63 -3.33 -5.78
C ARG A 140 -12.33 -2.00 -6.07
N GLY A 141 -11.91 -1.21 -7.06
CA GLY A 141 -12.52 0.08 -7.42
C GLY A 141 -13.74 0.00 -8.34
N GLY A 142 -14.14 -1.20 -8.78
CA GLY A 142 -15.16 -1.35 -9.82
C GLY A 142 -14.65 -0.79 -11.14
N ALA A 143 -15.41 0.12 -11.76
CA ALA A 143 -15.01 0.81 -12.98
C ALA A 143 -14.09 2.02 -12.74
N ASN A 144 -13.87 2.43 -11.49
CA ASN A 144 -12.96 3.54 -11.18
C ASN A 144 -11.58 2.98 -10.85
N PRO A 145 -10.49 3.53 -11.39
CA PRO A 145 -9.14 3.20 -10.95
C PRO A 145 -8.98 3.36 -9.44
N THR A 146 -8.08 2.59 -8.84
CA THR A 146 -7.61 2.79 -7.48
C THR A 146 -6.15 3.18 -7.49
N VAL A 147 -5.75 3.94 -6.47
CA VAL A 147 -4.37 4.40 -6.29
C VAL A 147 -3.96 4.11 -4.86
N TYR A 148 -2.69 3.75 -4.66
CA TYR A 148 -2.05 3.70 -3.36
C TYR A 148 -0.74 4.49 -3.42
N LEU A 149 -0.70 5.66 -2.78
CA LEU A 149 0.50 6.48 -2.71
C LEU A 149 1.47 5.88 -1.67
N LYS A 150 2.57 5.29 -2.13
CA LYS A 150 3.57 4.65 -1.27
C LYS A 150 4.45 5.68 -0.56
N THR A 151 5.01 6.61 -1.32
CA THR A 151 5.94 7.63 -0.81
C THR A 151 5.80 8.92 -1.62
N PRO A 152 5.92 10.09 -0.99
CA PRO A 152 5.88 10.31 0.45
C PRO A 152 4.46 10.10 1.01
N ARG A 153 4.32 9.38 2.13
CA ARG A 153 3.00 9.01 2.70
C ARG A 153 2.75 9.61 4.08
N THR A 154 3.62 9.35 5.05
CA THR A 154 3.48 9.87 6.42
C THR A 154 4.08 11.26 6.57
N ALA A 155 3.85 11.89 7.74
CA ALA A 155 4.39 13.21 8.02
C ALA A 155 5.93 13.18 8.02
N GLN A 156 6.54 14.12 7.31
CA GLN A 156 7.99 14.25 7.20
C GLN A 156 8.40 15.59 6.60
N THR A 157 9.63 16.02 6.85
CA THR A 157 10.25 17.15 6.13
C THR A 157 10.86 16.64 4.82
N LEU A 158 10.52 17.30 3.72
CA LEU A 158 11.10 16.98 2.41
C LEU A 158 12.55 17.49 2.31
N PRO A 159 13.35 16.95 1.37
CA PRO A 159 14.65 17.52 1.04
C PRO A 159 14.57 19.03 0.76
N ALA A 160 15.67 19.74 1.02
CA ALA A 160 15.72 21.19 0.79
C ALA A 160 15.34 21.52 -0.68
N PRO A 161 14.68 22.67 -0.91
CA PRO A 161 14.30 23.11 -2.25
C PRO A 161 15.42 22.97 -3.29
N GLY A 162 15.05 22.56 -4.51
CA GLY A 162 15.98 22.25 -5.60
C GLY A 162 16.51 20.81 -5.60
N ASN A 163 16.37 20.07 -4.50
CA ASN A 163 16.69 18.64 -4.48
C ASN A 163 15.49 17.79 -4.97
N SER A 164 15.79 16.58 -5.44
CA SER A 164 14.78 15.62 -5.88
C SER A 164 14.23 14.77 -4.75
N VAL A 165 12.93 14.51 -4.79
CA VAL A 165 12.26 13.44 -4.02
C VAL A 165 11.48 12.54 -5.00
N THR A 166 11.54 11.22 -4.78
CA THR A 166 10.76 10.28 -5.59
C THR A 166 9.37 10.09 -5.00
N ILE A 167 8.36 10.33 -5.84
CA ILE A 167 6.96 10.01 -5.56
C ILE A 167 6.70 8.62 -6.16
N ASN A 168 6.23 7.68 -5.35
CA ASN A 168 5.93 6.31 -5.78
C ASN A 168 4.50 5.94 -5.44
N TRP A 169 3.85 5.21 -6.35
CA TRP A 169 2.49 4.74 -6.19
C TRP A 169 2.30 3.34 -6.77
N ILE A 170 1.15 2.75 -6.48
CA ILE A 170 0.56 1.63 -7.23
C ILE A 170 -0.79 2.12 -7.73
N THR A 171 -1.17 1.71 -8.93
CA THR A 171 -2.52 1.79 -9.43
C THR A 171 -3.08 0.40 -9.68
N ASP A 172 -4.40 0.31 -9.73
CA ASP A 172 -5.11 -0.87 -10.19
C ASP A 172 -6.42 -0.40 -10.84
N ASP A 173 -6.90 -1.12 -11.85
CA ASP A 173 -8.11 -0.79 -12.58
C ASP A 173 -8.72 -2.07 -13.17
N ASP A 174 -10.01 -2.06 -13.53
CA ASP A 174 -10.65 -3.26 -14.11
C ASP A 174 -10.15 -3.57 -15.53
N ASN A 175 -9.63 -2.58 -16.25
CA ASN A 175 -9.04 -2.74 -17.57
C ASN A 175 -7.58 -2.25 -17.59
N ALA A 176 -7.37 -0.94 -17.42
CA ALA A 176 -6.06 -0.30 -17.40
C ALA A 176 -6.16 1.19 -17.05
N VAL A 177 -5.20 1.66 -16.26
CA VAL A 177 -4.94 3.09 -16.09
C VAL A 177 -4.28 3.65 -17.36
N SER A 178 -4.83 4.73 -17.88
CA SER A 178 -4.33 5.42 -19.08
C SER A 178 -3.26 6.46 -18.75
N ASN A 179 -3.45 7.24 -17.69
CA ASN A 179 -2.50 8.25 -17.26
C ASN A 179 -2.71 8.63 -15.79
N VAL A 180 -1.76 9.40 -15.28
CA VAL A 180 -1.73 9.86 -13.89
C VAL A 180 -1.46 11.36 -13.82
N ASP A 181 -2.15 12.05 -12.91
CA ASP A 181 -1.84 13.41 -12.49
C ASP A 181 -1.24 13.39 -11.07
N ILE A 182 -0.28 14.27 -10.81
CA ILE A 182 0.32 14.46 -9.48
C ILE A 182 0.06 15.91 -9.06
N LEU A 183 -0.57 16.08 -7.90
CA LEU A 183 -1.00 17.37 -7.38
C LEU A 183 -0.39 17.63 -6.01
N LEU A 184 -0.16 18.91 -5.71
CA LEU A 184 0.30 19.42 -4.43
C LEU A 184 -0.80 20.29 -3.79
N SER A 185 -1.09 19.99 -2.53
CA SER A 185 -1.83 20.83 -1.60
C SER A 185 -0.85 21.59 -0.73
N THR A 186 -1.19 22.81 -0.36
CA THR A 186 -0.52 23.59 0.72
C THR A 186 -1.45 23.87 1.90
N THR A 187 -2.67 23.30 1.88
CA THR A 187 -3.75 23.55 2.84
C THR A 187 -4.13 22.29 3.62
N GLY A 188 -3.17 21.38 3.86
CA GLY A 188 -3.42 20.14 4.60
C GLY A 188 -4.31 19.11 3.89
N GLY A 189 -4.62 19.31 2.60
CA GLY A 189 -5.43 18.41 1.78
C GLY A 189 -6.82 18.94 1.43
N ASN A 190 -7.20 20.14 1.90
CA ASN A 190 -8.50 20.74 1.58
C ASN A 190 -8.60 21.08 0.07
N SER A 191 -7.51 21.59 -0.51
CA SER A 191 -7.40 21.98 -1.91
C SER A 191 -6.10 21.48 -2.53
N PHE A 192 -6.09 21.22 -3.83
CA PHE A 192 -4.93 20.70 -4.58
C PHE A 192 -4.68 21.58 -5.81
N ASP A 193 -4.40 22.85 -5.55
CA ASP A 193 -4.37 23.90 -6.57
C ASP A 193 -3.09 23.86 -7.43
N THR A 194 -2.05 23.16 -6.98
CA THR A 194 -0.75 23.09 -7.68
C THR A 194 -0.59 21.76 -8.42
N VAL A 195 -0.35 21.83 -9.73
CA VAL A 195 -0.03 20.65 -10.56
C VAL A 195 1.48 20.41 -10.57
N ILE A 196 1.92 19.24 -10.07
CA ILE A 196 3.32 18.79 -10.15
C ILE A 196 3.60 18.19 -11.53
N ALA A 197 2.70 17.32 -11.99
CA ALA A 197 2.76 16.66 -13.29
C ALA A 197 1.34 16.32 -13.73
N SER A 198 1.07 16.35 -15.04
CA SER A 198 -0.26 16.03 -15.57
C SER A 198 -0.19 15.11 -16.78
N ALA A 199 -1.17 14.21 -16.87
CA ALA A 199 -1.33 13.22 -17.93
C ALA A 199 -0.05 12.43 -18.23
N ILE A 200 0.73 12.10 -17.20
CA ILE A 200 1.94 11.30 -17.36
C ILE A 200 1.60 9.82 -17.47
N ALA A 201 2.47 9.05 -18.13
CA ALA A 201 2.33 7.60 -18.18
C ALA A 201 2.41 6.99 -16.77
N ASP A 202 1.65 5.94 -16.54
CA ASP A 202 1.62 5.26 -15.25
C ASP A 202 2.82 4.31 -15.09
N THR A 203 3.94 4.88 -14.66
CA THR A 203 5.20 4.16 -14.40
C THR A 203 5.36 3.77 -12.93
N GLY A 204 4.40 4.11 -12.06
CA GLY A 204 4.50 3.90 -10.60
C GLY A 204 5.53 4.79 -9.88
N SER A 205 6.15 5.74 -10.59
CA SER A 205 7.24 6.57 -10.06
C SER A 205 7.40 7.90 -10.80
N TYR A 206 7.63 8.98 -10.05
CA TYR A 206 7.99 10.29 -10.58
C TYR A 206 9.06 10.96 -9.72
N ASN A 207 10.12 11.49 -10.33
CA ASN A 207 11.14 12.26 -9.64
C ASN A 207 10.74 13.74 -9.65
N TRP A 208 10.37 14.25 -8.48
CA TRP A 208 9.92 15.62 -8.29
C TRP A 208 11.03 16.49 -7.70
N ILE A 209 11.30 17.64 -8.29
CA ILE A 209 12.17 18.66 -7.70
C ILE A 209 11.35 19.50 -6.72
N VAL A 210 11.76 19.49 -5.46
CA VAL A 210 11.07 20.24 -4.40
C VAL A 210 11.13 21.74 -4.70
N PRO A 211 10.00 22.45 -4.80
CA PRO A 211 9.97 23.87 -5.16
C PRO A 211 10.51 24.74 -4.01
N ASN A 212 10.92 25.96 -4.33
CA ASN A 212 11.14 26.98 -3.30
C ASN A 212 9.78 27.47 -2.76
N LEU A 213 9.20 26.72 -1.83
CA LEU A 213 7.90 26.97 -1.20
C LEU A 213 8.03 26.73 0.30
N CYS A 214 7.44 27.59 1.13
CA CYS A 214 7.43 27.41 2.58
C CYS A 214 6.04 26.97 3.04
N THR A 215 5.93 25.76 3.61
CA THR A 215 4.67 25.29 4.20
C THR A 215 4.92 24.08 5.11
N SER A 216 4.13 23.97 6.17
CA SER A 216 4.06 22.77 7.02
C SER A 216 2.83 21.89 6.77
N ALA A 217 2.00 22.29 5.81
CA ALA A 217 0.71 21.68 5.50
C ALA A 217 0.68 21.05 4.09
N ALA A 218 1.84 20.70 3.54
CA ALA A 218 1.88 20.13 2.20
C ALA A 218 1.28 18.71 2.16
N ARG A 219 0.51 18.40 1.11
CA ARG A 219 0.07 17.03 0.78
C ARG A 219 0.26 16.75 -0.69
N ILE A 220 0.65 15.52 -1.00
CA ILE A 220 0.73 15.05 -2.39
C ILE A 220 -0.47 14.18 -2.67
N ARG A 221 -1.11 14.36 -3.83
CA ARG A 221 -2.17 13.50 -4.34
C ARG A 221 -1.76 12.96 -5.70
N VAL A 222 -2.03 11.68 -5.91
CA VAL A 222 -1.88 11.02 -7.21
C VAL A 222 -3.27 10.63 -7.67
N VAL A 223 -3.65 11.05 -8.88
CA VAL A 223 -4.95 10.79 -9.49
C VAL A 223 -4.73 9.92 -10.72
N ALA A 224 -5.26 8.71 -10.72
CA ALA A 224 -5.25 7.83 -11.87
C ALA A 224 -6.54 8.03 -12.69
N ARG A 225 -6.41 7.92 -14.01
CA ARG A 225 -7.53 8.01 -14.96
C ARG A 225 -7.50 6.86 -15.97
N ASP A 226 -8.65 6.25 -16.21
CA ASP A 226 -8.80 5.22 -17.24
C ASP A 226 -9.14 5.82 -18.62
N ALA A 227 -9.32 4.96 -19.62
CA ALA A 227 -9.67 5.39 -20.98
C ALA A 227 -11.12 5.90 -21.12
N ASN A 228 -11.98 5.57 -20.14
CA ASN A 228 -13.37 5.99 -20.07
C ASN A 228 -13.58 7.32 -19.34
N GLY A 229 -12.52 7.88 -18.76
CA GLY A 229 -12.52 9.14 -18.02
C GLY A 229 -12.82 8.97 -16.53
N ASN A 230 -13.00 7.75 -16.04
CA ASN A 230 -13.16 7.47 -14.61
C ASN A 230 -11.85 7.78 -13.88
N THR A 231 -11.98 8.12 -12.60
CA THR A 231 -10.82 8.49 -11.78
C THR A 231 -10.86 7.90 -10.40
N GLY A 232 -9.69 7.58 -9.87
CA GLY A 232 -9.48 7.42 -8.44
C GLY A 232 -8.18 8.08 -8.01
N HIS A 233 -8.03 8.26 -6.71
CA HIS A 233 -6.87 8.93 -6.16
C HIS A 233 -6.52 8.43 -4.77
N ASP A 234 -5.28 8.66 -4.39
CA ASP A 234 -4.83 8.59 -3.00
C ASP A 234 -3.91 9.77 -2.72
N SER A 235 -3.86 10.16 -1.45
CA SER A 235 -3.03 11.27 -1.00
C SER A 235 -2.07 10.80 0.08
N SER A 236 -1.02 11.57 0.34
CA SER A 236 -0.23 11.37 1.56
C SER A 236 -1.19 11.43 2.74
N ILE A 237 -0.92 10.70 3.82
CA ILE A 237 -1.76 10.65 5.04
C ILE A 237 -1.28 11.65 6.11
N GLY A 238 0.00 12.02 6.07
CA GLY A 238 0.57 13.06 6.93
C GLY A 238 0.98 14.29 6.14
N ASN A 239 1.04 15.43 6.85
CA ASN A 239 1.50 16.69 6.28
C ASN A 239 3.02 16.64 6.07
N LEU A 240 3.43 17.14 4.92
CA LEU A 240 4.82 17.28 4.53
C LEU A 240 5.27 18.72 4.84
N VAL A 241 6.53 18.87 5.24
CA VAL A 241 7.14 20.19 5.45
C VAL A 241 8.06 20.51 4.29
N ILE A 242 7.86 21.68 3.67
CA ILE A 242 8.72 22.25 2.63
C ILE A 242 9.37 23.51 3.20
N THR A 243 10.70 23.56 3.20
CA THR A 243 11.50 24.57 3.91
C THR A 243 12.04 25.67 2.98
N GLY A 244 11.27 26.07 1.97
CA GLY A 244 11.59 27.19 1.10
C GLY A 244 11.36 28.55 1.75
N SER A 245 11.37 29.59 0.93
CA SER A 245 11.18 30.98 1.36
C SER A 245 9.99 31.69 0.71
N THR A 246 9.36 31.09 -0.29
CA THR A 246 8.18 31.67 -0.96
C THR A 246 6.91 31.15 -0.30
N ALA A 247 6.04 32.06 0.14
CA ALA A 247 4.73 31.72 0.68
C ALA A 247 3.81 31.08 -0.38
N PRO A 248 2.90 30.18 0.00
CA PRO A 248 1.91 29.64 -0.93
C PRO A 248 0.95 30.74 -1.43
N ILE A 249 0.36 30.55 -2.61
CA ILE A 249 -0.74 31.40 -3.07
C ILE A 249 -1.86 31.35 -2.02
N GLY A 250 -2.47 32.50 -1.71
CA GLY A 250 -3.48 32.65 -0.66
C GLY A 250 -2.95 32.90 0.75
N ASP A 251 -1.64 32.71 1.00
CA ASP A 251 -1.00 33.19 2.23
C ASP A 251 -0.69 34.69 2.06
N MET A 252 -1.45 35.50 2.78
CA MET A 252 -1.50 36.95 2.63
C MET A 252 -0.76 37.68 3.76
N ASN A 253 -0.35 36.97 4.81
CA ASN A 253 0.51 37.52 5.86
C ASN A 253 1.97 37.00 5.76
N CYS A 254 2.22 36.04 4.87
CA CYS A 254 3.49 35.37 4.58
C CYS A 254 4.12 34.65 5.78
N ASP A 255 3.30 34.02 6.61
CA ASP A 255 3.74 33.21 7.75
C ASP A 255 3.97 31.72 7.40
N CYS A 256 3.91 31.38 6.10
CA CYS A 256 4.04 30.03 5.56
C CYS A 256 2.86 29.09 5.88
N ALA A 257 1.73 29.66 6.28
CA ALA A 257 0.46 28.97 6.39
C ALA A 257 -0.59 29.70 5.56
N ARG A 258 -1.39 28.93 4.82
CA ARG A 258 -2.63 29.44 4.24
C ARG A 258 -3.77 29.07 5.18
N ASP A 259 -4.17 30.01 6.03
CA ASP A 259 -5.14 29.79 7.10
C ASP A 259 -6.01 31.03 7.41
N LEU A 260 -6.80 30.96 8.48
CA LEU A 260 -7.74 32.05 8.83
C LEU A 260 -7.05 33.39 9.12
N GLY A 261 -5.75 33.37 9.43
CA GLY A 261 -4.89 34.54 9.57
C GLY A 261 -4.76 35.35 8.27
N ASP A 262 -5.07 34.76 7.12
CA ASP A 262 -4.99 35.42 5.81
C ASP A 262 -6.25 36.19 5.41
N VAL A 263 -7.38 35.94 6.07
CA VAL A 263 -8.66 36.57 5.70
C VAL A 263 -8.62 38.08 5.85
N SER A 264 -8.11 38.58 6.99
CA SER A 264 -8.01 40.02 7.22
C SER A 264 -6.98 40.70 6.31
N PRO A 265 -5.74 40.17 6.14
CA PRO A 265 -4.80 40.67 5.15
C PRO A 265 -5.33 40.63 3.71
N PHE A 266 -6.08 39.60 3.32
CA PHE A 266 -6.70 39.49 2.00
C PHE A 266 -7.72 40.62 1.77
N VAL A 267 -8.63 40.86 2.72
CA VAL A 267 -9.60 41.96 2.65
C VAL A 267 -8.88 43.31 2.59
N LEU A 268 -7.81 43.49 3.38
CA LEU A 268 -7.00 44.71 3.33
C LEU A 268 -6.35 44.89 1.94
N ALA A 269 -5.82 43.83 1.34
CA ALA A 269 -5.24 43.88 0.00
C ALA A 269 -6.25 44.29 -1.08
N LEU A 270 -7.53 43.92 -0.95
CA LEU A 270 -8.59 44.32 -1.88
C LEU A 270 -9.03 45.78 -1.69
N LEU A 271 -9.12 46.25 -0.45
CA LEU A 271 -9.66 47.58 -0.13
C LEU A 271 -8.60 48.69 -0.17
N ASP A 272 -7.40 48.39 0.32
CA ASP A 272 -6.28 49.33 0.39
C ASP A 272 -4.93 48.61 0.15
N PRO A 273 -4.56 48.40 -1.12
CA PRO A 273 -3.29 47.79 -1.51
C PRO A 273 -2.06 48.50 -0.94
N THR A 274 -2.13 49.81 -0.70
CA THR A 274 -0.99 50.60 -0.20
C THR A 274 -0.77 50.31 1.28
N THR A 275 -1.84 50.32 2.07
CA THR A 275 -1.77 49.95 3.49
C THR A 275 -1.37 48.49 3.65
N TYR A 276 -1.89 47.57 2.82
CA TYR A 276 -1.44 46.17 2.80
C TYR A 276 0.07 46.06 2.61
N ALA A 277 0.62 46.68 1.56
CA ALA A 277 2.06 46.62 1.26
C ALA A 277 2.94 47.20 2.38
N SER A 278 2.43 48.19 3.14
CA SER A 278 3.13 48.75 4.30
C SER A 278 3.03 47.87 5.55
N THR A 279 1.91 47.14 5.72
CA THR A 279 1.66 46.29 6.89
C THR A 279 2.38 44.95 6.78
N TYR A 280 2.43 44.36 5.57
CA TYR A 280 3.04 43.07 5.27
C TYR A 280 4.22 43.25 4.29
N PRO A 281 5.31 43.91 4.70
CA PRO A 281 6.43 44.17 3.82
C PRO A 281 7.07 42.86 3.36
N GLY A 282 7.24 42.72 2.04
CA GLY A 282 7.80 41.51 1.43
C GLY A 282 6.78 40.40 1.15
N CYS A 283 5.52 40.57 1.55
CA CYS A 283 4.45 39.66 1.14
C CYS A 283 3.86 40.08 -0.21
N PRO A 284 3.95 39.24 -1.26
CA PRO A 284 3.46 39.60 -2.58
C PRO A 284 1.94 39.73 -2.58
N ILE A 285 1.42 40.91 -2.93
CA ILE A 285 -0.04 41.11 -3.09
C ILE A 285 -0.67 40.20 -4.15
N ASN A 286 0.14 39.65 -5.07
CA ASN A 286 -0.30 38.69 -6.07
C ASN A 286 -0.69 37.34 -5.47
N ASN A 287 -0.39 37.06 -4.19
CA ASN A 287 -0.91 35.90 -3.50
C ASN A 287 -2.46 35.94 -3.39
N ALA A 288 -3.08 37.12 -3.61
CA ALA A 288 -4.53 37.29 -3.63
C ALA A 288 -5.20 36.92 -4.96
N ASP A 289 -4.44 36.66 -6.04
CA ASP A 289 -5.00 36.16 -7.31
C ASP A 289 -5.03 34.63 -7.27
N LEU A 290 -6.08 34.07 -6.65
CA LEU A 290 -6.21 32.63 -6.48
C LEU A 290 -6.81 31.96 -7.72
N ASN A 291 -7.50 32.73 -8.57
CA ASN A 291 -8.13 32.20 -9.77
C ASN A 291 -7.21 32.22 -11.02
N GLY A 292 -6.12 32.99 -10.96
CA GLY A 292 -5.09 33.09 -12.00
C GLY A 292 -5.47 33.97 -13.19
N ASP A 293 -6.48 34.83 -13.08
CA ASP A 293 -6.92 35.76 -14.14
C ASP A 293 -6.14 37.08 -14.16
N GLY A 294 -5.19 37.26 -13.25
CA GLY A 294 -4.37 38.45 -13.12
C GLY A 294 -5.05 39.60 -12.39
N GLN A 295 -6.30 39.43 -11.96
CA GLN A 295 -7.03 40.37 -11.12
C GLN A 295 -7.01 39.88 -9.67
N ARG A 296 -7.12 40.81 -8.73
CA ARG A 296 -7.26 40.53 -7.30
C ARG A 296 -8.60 41.11 -6.91
N ASP A 297 -9.65 40.30 -6.97
CA ASP A 297 -11.02 40.78 -6.78
C ASP A 297 -11.92 39.77 -6.05
N GLY A 298 -13.22 40.05 -6.03
CA GLY A 298 -14.18 39.19 -5.33
C GLY A 298 -14.28 37.76 -5.88
N ARG A 299 -13.76 37.49 -7.09
CA ARG A 299 -13.74 36.16 -7.72
C ARG A 299 -12.73 35.22 -7.06
N ASP A 300 -11.75 35.77 -6.35
CA ASP A 300 -10.74 35.00 -5.62
C ASP A 300 -11.24 34.49 -4.25
N ILE A 301 -12.32 35.08 -3.72
CA ILE A 301 -12.85 34.76 -2.38
C ILE A 301 -13.22 33.28 -2.27
N ALA A 302 -13.90 32.72 -3.27
CA ALA A 302 -14.35 31.33 -3.23
C ALA A 302 -13.15 30.38 -3.07
N ARG A 303 -12.13 30.58 -3.91
CA ARG A 303 -10.92 29.78 -3.83
C ARG A 303 -10.19 29.98 -2.52
N LEU A 304 -10.10 31.22 -2.00
CA LEU A 304 -9.49 31.48 -0.70
C LEU A 304 -10.16 30.60 0.35
N VAL A 305 -11.49 30.66 0.45
CA VAL A 305 -12.32 29.91 1.41
C VAL A 305 -12.15 28.40 1.26
N ASP A 306 -12.07 27.87 0.02
CA ASP A 306 -11.88 26.44 -0.24
C ASP A 306 -10.58 25.89 0.38
N GLY A 307 -9.57 26.72 0.57
CA GLY A 307 -8.34 26.32 1.27
C GLY A 307 -8.39 26.44 2.79
N LEU A 308 -9.33 27.23 3.34
CA LEU A 308 -9.43 27.52 4.76
C LEU A 308 -10.28 26.52 5.53
N LEU A 309 -11.22 25.87 4.85
CA LEU A 309 -12.18 24.94 5.44
C LEU A 309 -11.82 23.49 5.08
N PRO A 310 -11.86 22.55 6.05
CA PRO A 310 -11.72 21.12 5.78
C PRO A 310 -12.95 20.50 5.09
#